data_AF-A0A565BDT1-F1
#
_entry.id   AF-A0A565BDT1-F1
#
_cell.length_a   1.000
_cell.length_b   1.000
_cell.length_c   1.000
_cell.angle_alpha   90.00
_cell.angle_beta   90.00
_cell.angle_gamma   90.00
#
_symmetry.space_group_name_H-M   'P 1'
#
loop_
_entity.id
_entity.type
_entity.pdbx_description
1 polymer ?
#
loop_
_entity_poly.entity_id
_entity_poly.type
_entity_poly.pdbx_seq_one_letter_code
_entity_poly.pdbx_strand_id
1 'polypeptide(L)'
;MGSPYIFSGKSIHEARMHFMHAHTLPSLAKNMARFSLILSKTKMLDVYRTGINFKIINDIHCHDQHGYVVVDKNKKPCIHSDGTGYISEDLARLCPTDTYKGKCLRSANIQEACGQHPLNSLLL
;
A
#
# COMPACT_ATOMS: atom_id res chain seq x y z
N MET A 1 -28.30 -22.92 1.87
CA MET A 1 -27.95 -22.35 0.55
C MET A 1 -26.86 -21.32 0.78
N GLY A 2 -25.69 -21.46 0.16
CA GLY A 2 -24.57 -20.53 0.33
C GLY A 2 -24.85 -19.17 -0.32
N SER A 3 -24.16 -18.12 0.14
CA SER A 3 -24.21 -16.81 -0.52
C SER A 3 -23.81 -16.96 -1.99
N PRO A 4 -24.60 -16.41 -2.94
CA PRO A 4 -24.24 -16.47 -4.35
C PRO A 4 -22.87 -15.85 -4.59
N TYR A 5 -22.10 -16.43 -5.52
CA TYR A 5 -20.78 -15.93 -5.90
C TYR A 5 -20.84 -14.45 -6.27
N ILE A 6 -19.85 -13.66 -5.87
CA ILE A 6 -19.84 -12.19 -6.01
C ILE A 6 -19.97 -11.67 -7.44
N PHE A 7 -19.72 -12.52 -8.45
CA PHE A 7 -19.90 -12.22 -9.87
C PHE A 7 -21.05 -12.99 -10.53
N SER A 8 -21.88 -13.71 -9.77
CA SER A 8 -23.08 -14.34 -10.31
C SER A 8 -24.01 -13.29 -10.90
N GLY A 9 -24.46 -13.48 -12.15
CA GLY A 9 -25.34 -12.56 -12.86
C GLY A 9 -24.69 -11.27 -13.38
N LYS A 10 -23.37 -11.08 -13.21
CA LYS A 10 -22.66 -9.90 -13.72
C LYS A 10 -22.09 -10.15 -15.12
N SER A 11 -22.20 -9.16 -16.00
CA SER A 11 -21.52 -9.13 -17.28
C SER A 11 -20.00 -9.05 -17.12
N ILE A 12 -19.26 -9.35 -18.20
CA ILE A 12 -17.79 -9.21 -18.22
C ILE A 12 -17.37 -7.77 -17.89
N HIS A 13 -18.13 -6.78 -18.34
CA HIS A 13 -17.86 -5.37 -18.05
C HIS A 13 -18.01 -5.08 -16.56
N GLU A 14 -19.10 -5.53 -15.94
CA GLU A 14 -19.35 -5.36 -14.51
C GLU A 14 -18.31 -6.09 -13.67
N ALA A 15 -17.93 -7.31 -14.03
CA ALA A 15 -16.85 -8.03 -13.38
C ALA A 15 -15.51 -7.25 -13.44
N ARG A 16 -15.20 -6.63 -14.59
CA ARG A 16 -14.01 -5.77 -14.75
C ARG A 16 -14.07 -4.48 -13.93
N MET A 17 -15.25 -3.98 -13.58
CA MET A 17 -15.38 -2.84 -12.66
C MET A 17 -14.95 -3.18 -11.24
N HIS A 18 -15.19 -4.42 -10.80
CA HIS A 18 -14.80 -4.90 -9.49
C HIS A 18 -13.31 -5.23 -9.35
N PHE A 19 -12.61 -5.47 -10.46
CA PHE A 19 -11.21 -5.88 -10.45
C PHE A 19 -10.31 -4.74 -10.91
N MET A 20 -9.63 -4.08 -9.96
CA MET A 20 -8.64 -3.01 -10.22
C MET A 20 -9.13 -1.81 -11.02
N HIS A 21 -10.45 -1.62 -11.12
CA HIS A 21 -11.05 -0.71 -12.09
C HIS A 21 -10.45 -0.91 -13.50
N ALA A 22 -10.25 -2.15 -13.93
CA ALA A 22 -9.53 -2.46 -15.18
C ALA A 22 -10.15 -1.78 -16.43
N HIS A 23 -11.43 -1.40 -16.34
CA HIS A 23 -12.15 -0.63 -17.35
C HIS A 23 -11.65 0.82 -17.52
N THR A 24 -10.95 1.42 -16.55
CA THR A 24 -10.40 2.79 -16.64
C THR A 24 -8.98 2.84 -17.19
N LEU A 25 -8.41 1.69 -17.57
CA LEU A 25 -7.00 1.58 -17.93
C LEU A 25 -6.76 1.82 -19.43
N PRO A 26 -5.62 2.43 -19.79
CA PRO A 26 -5.34 2.84 -21.18
C PRO A 26 -5.02 1.69 -22.13
N SER A 27 -4.61 0.50 -21.63
CA SER A 27 -4.43 -0.70 -22.46
C SER A 27 -4.40 -1.98 -21.63
N LEU A 28 -4.76 -3.10 -22.27
CA LEU A 28 -4.69 -4.44 -21.65
C LEU A 28 -3.24 -4.82 -21.29
N ALA A 29 -2.26 -4.50 -22.13
CA ALA A 29 -0.85 -4.84 -21.87
C ALA A 29 -0.31 -4.16 -20.59
N LYS A 30 -0.62 -2.86 -20.39
CA LYS A 30 -0.25 -2.15 -19.16
C LYS A 30 -0.95 -2.72 -17.93
N ASN A 31 -2.16 -3.24 -18.09
CA ASN A 31 -2.88 -3.93 -17.03
C ASN A 31 -2.24 -5.28 -16.70
N MET A 32 -1.93 -6.10 -17.71
CA MET A 32 -1.28 -7.41 -17.54
C MET A 32 0.04 -7.31 -16.78
N ALA A 33 0.83 -6.25 -17.02
CA ALA A 33 2.05 -5.99 -16.25
C ALA A 33 1.81 -5.78 -14.75
N ARG A 34 0.59 -5.37 -14.34
CA ARG A 34 0.20 -5.12 -12.95
C ARG A 34 -0.46 -6.33 -12.27
N PHE A 35 -0.82 -7.38 -13.01
CA PHE A 35 -1.46 -8.58 -12.42
C PHE A 35 -0.56 -9.28 -11.41
N SER A 36 0.76 -9.19 -11.58
CA SER A 36 1.75 -9.71 -10.62
C SER A 36 1.56 -9.14 -9.21
N LEU A 37 1.14 -7.88 -9.07
CA LEU A 37 0.87 -7.26 -7.77
C LEU A 37 -0.35 -7.89 -7.10
N ILE A 38 -1.41 -8.19 -7.87
CA ILE A 38 -2.66 -8.75 -7.34
C ILE A 38 -2.47 -10.19 -6.89
N LEU A 39 -1.68 -10.93 -7.67
CA LEU A 39 -1.36 -12.34 -7.38
C LEU A 39 -0.20 -12.49 -6.38
N SER A 40 0.38 -11.38 -5.93
CA SER A 40 1.44 -11.41 -4.94
C SER A 40 0.91 -11.97 -3.62
N LYS A 41 1.69 -12.87 -3.01
CA LYS A 41 1.36 -13.42 -1.70
C LYS A 41 1.53 -12.31 -0.65
N THR A 42 0.43 -11.80 -0.13
CA THR A 42 0.41 -10.68 0.82
C THR A 42 -0.30 -11.06 2.12
N LYS A 43 0.00 -10.34 3.20
CA LYS A 43 -0.77 -10.36 4.44
C LYS A 43 -1.60 -9.08 4.48
N MET A 44 -2.91 -9.23 4.63
CA MET A 44 -3.79 -8.07 4.75
C MET A 44 -3.65 -7.48 6.15
N LEU A 45 -3.47 -6.16 6.19
CA LEU A 45 -3.59 -5.37 7.41
C LEU A 45 -5.04 -4.92 7.52
N ASP A 46 -5.74 -5.32 8.57
CA ASP A 46 -7.11 -4.89 8.79
C ASP A 46 -7.10 -3.46 9.36
N VAL A 47 -7.43 -2.49 8.51
CA VAL A 47 -7.43 -1.07 8.87
C VAL A 47 -8.80 -0.50 8.53
N TYR A 48 -9.42 0.17 9.50
CA TYR A 48 -10.72 0.78 9.28
C TYR A 48 -10.61 1.88 8.22
N ARG A 49 -11.31 1.69 7.09
CA ARG A 49 -11.12 2.50 5.88
C ARG A 49 -11.43 3.99 6.07
N THR A 50 -12.27 4.36 7.04
CA THR A 50 -12.57 5.77 7.34
C THR A 50 -11.56 6.43 8.28
N GLY A 51 -10.67 5.65 8.90
CA GLY A 51 -9.60 6.14 9.77
C GLY A 51 -8.30 6.48 9.04
N ILE A 52 -8.20 6.19 7.73
CA ILE A 52 -7.00 6.45 6.94
C ILE A 52 -7.14 7.77 6.18
N ASN A 53 -6.23 8.69 6.45
CA ASN A 53 -6.08 9.91 5.66
C ASN A 53 -5.02 9.69 4.57
N PHE A 54 -5.42 9.83 3.30
CA PHE A 54 -4.53 9.74 2.16
C PHE A 54 -4.11 11.14 1.71
N LYS A 55 -2.80 11.40 1.72
CA LYS A 55 -2.22 12.64 1.20
C LYS A 55 -1.27 12.31 0.05
N ILE A 56 -1.48 12.96 -1.09
CA ILE A 56 -0.54 12.90 -2.20
C ILE A 56 0.61 13.84 -1.86
N ILE A 57 1.83 13.29 -1.86
CA ILE A 57 3.06 14.05 -1.71
C ILE A 57 3.76 14.14 -3.07
N ASN A 58 4.49 15.22 -3.29
CA ASN A 58 5.29 15.39 -4.50
C ASN A 58 6.51 14.48 -4.46
N ASP A 59 6.96 14.07 -5.63
CA ASP A 59 8.20 13.33 -5.77
C ASP A 59 9.41 14.13 -5.28
N ILE A 60 10.31 13.45 -4.57
CA ILE A 60 11.56 14.01 -4.06
C ILE A 60 12.65 13.71 -5.08
N HIS A 61 13.17 14.76 -5.72
CA HIS A 61 14.23 14.63 -6.70
C HIS A 61 15.61 14.41 -6.06
N CYS A 62 16.47 13.67 -6.75
CA CYS A 62 17.88 13.57 -6.41
C CYS A 62 18.59 14.89 -6.70
N HIS A 63 19.39 15.36 -5.76
CA HIS A 63 20.22 16.56 -5.92
C HIS A 63 21.70 16.21 -5.79
N ASP A 64 22.54 16.88 -6.58
CA ASP A 64 23.99 16.78 -6.44
C ASP A 64 24.51 17.65 -5.27
N GLN A 65 25.83 17.67 -5.07
CA GLN A 65 26.49 18.45 -4.03
C GLN A 65 26.28 19.98 -4.16
N HIS A 66 25.82 20.46 -5.32
CA HIS A 66 25.55 21.86 -5.61
C HIS A 66 24.05 22.18 -5.58
N GLY A 67 23.20 21.19 -5.27
CA GLY A 67 21.75 21.37 -5.21
C GLY A 67 21.05 21.34 -6.57
N TYR A 68 21.70 20.83 -7.63
CA TYR A 68 21.06 20.65 -8.93
C TYR A 68 20.41 19.28 -9.06
N VAL A 69 19.26 19.22 -9.76
CA VAL A 69 18.55 17.97 -10.02
C VAL A 69 19.39 17.06 -10.91
N VAL A 70 19.66 15.85 -10.41
CA VAL A 70 20.36 14.82 -11.16
C VAL A 70 19.43 14.21 -12.20
N VAL A 71 19.90 14.08 -13.44
CA VAL A 71 19.14 13.50 -14.56
C VAL A 71 19.79 12.22 -15.08
N ASP A 72 18.97 11.31 -15.60
CA ASP A 72 19.42 10.07 -16.24
C ASP A 72 19.92 10.31 -17.69
N LYS A 73 20.37 9.23 -18.33
CA LYS A 73 20.79 9.22 -19.75
C LYS A 73 19.71 9.67 -20.74
N ASN A 74 18.44 9.67 -20.35
CA ASN A 74 17.30 10.10 -21.16
C ASN A 74 16.83 11.52 -20.80
N LYS A 75 17.60 12.28 -20.00
CA LYS A 75 17.26 13.60 -19.48
C LYS A 75 16.03 13.62 -18.57
N LYS A 76 15.70 12.49 -17.93
CA LYS A 76 14.64 12.42 -16.92
C LYS A 76 15.21 12.65 -15.53
N PRO A 77 14.55 13.43 -14.68
CA PRO A 77 14.96 13.58 -13.28
C PRO A 77 15.02 12.24 -12.56
N CYS A 78 16.09 12.02 -11.81
CA CYS A 78 16.19 10.90 -10.88
C CYS A 78 15.35 11.22 -9.62
N ILE A 79 14.57 10.24 -9.15
CA ILE A 79 13.61 10.41 -8.06
C ILE A 79 14.00 9.49 -6.89
N HIS A 80 14.17 10.06 -5.70
CA HIS A 80 14.42 9.32 -4.46
C HIS A 80 13.17 8.60 -3.94
N SER A 81 12.00 9.18 -4.16
CA SER A 81 10.74 8.67 -3.63
C SER A 81 10.00 7.70 -4.56
N ASP A 82 10.57 7.30 -5.71
CA ASP A 82 9.86 6.49 -6.71
C ASP A 82 9.43 5.14 -6.12
N GLY A 83 8.12 4.91 -6.09
CA GLY A 83 7.52 3.72 -5.48
C GLY A 83 7.52 3.69 -3.94
N THR A 84 7.83 4.80 -3.26
CA THR A 84 7.86 4.89 -1.80
C THR A 84 6.90 5.95 -1.25
N GLY A 85 6.57 5.85 0.02
CA GLY A 85 5.72 6.83 0.70
C GLY A 85 5.77 6.65 2.22
N TYR A 86 5.28 7.65 2.94
CA TYR A 86 5.22 7.62 4.40
C TYR A 86 3.95 6.94 4.90
N ILE A 87 4.08 6.22 6.00
CA ILE A 87 2.97 5.77 6.83
C ILE A 87 3.12 6.35 8.24
N SER A 88 2.02 6.54 8.96
CA SER A 88 2.10 6.96 10.36
C SER A 88 2.71 5.86 11.22
N GLU A 89 3.31 6.24 12.34
CA GLU A 89 3.85 5.29 13.32
C GLU A 89 2.77 4.32 13.80
N ASP A 90 1.55 4.81 14.04
CA ASP A 90 0.41 3.98 14.44
C ASP A 90 0.11 2.87 13.43
N LEU A 91 0.18 3.20 12.13
CA LEU A 91 -0.03 2.21 11.06
C LEU A 91 1.16 1.24 10.98
N ALA A 92 2.38 1.74 11.16
CA ALA A 92 3.59 0.91 11.17
C ALA A 92 3.58 -0.11 12.32
N ARG A 93 3.04 0.23 13.49
CA ARG A 93 2.92 -0.67 14.65
C ARG A 93 1.96 -1.84 14.42
N LEU A 94 1.01 -1.70 13.50
CA LEU A 94 0.10 -2.78 13.13
C LEU A 94 0.76 -3.80 12.18
N CYS A 95 1.86 -3.42 11.50
CA CYS A 95 2.56 -4.31 10.59
C CYS A 95 3.13 -5.52 11.36
N PRO A 96 2.89 -6.77 10.88
CA PRO A 96 3.43 -7.95 11.54
C PRO A 96 4.96 -7.91 11.60
N THR A 97 5.54 -7.96 12.80
CA THR A 97 6.97 -8.15 12.99
C THR A 97 7.35 -9.62 12.75
N ASP A 98 8.62 -9.90 12.42
CA ASP A 98 9.16 -11.26 12.36
C ASP A 98 8.42 -12.21 11.39
N THR A 99 8.09 -11.71 10.19
CA THR A 99 7.47 -12.53 9.14
C THR A 99 8.56 -13.12 8.23
N TYR A 100 8.65 -14.45 8.17
CA TYR A 100 9.52 -15.17 7.23
C TYR A 100 8.69 -16.06 6.30
N LYS A 101 8.85 -15.87 4.98
CA LYS A 101 8.09 -16.60 3.93
C LYS A 101 6.58 -16.65 4.19
N GLY A 102 6.01 -15.56 4.71
CA GLY A 102 4.57 -15.44 4.99
C GLY A 102 4.10 -16.16 6.27
N LYS A 103 5.00 -16.69 7.08
CA LYS A 103 4.72 -17.22 8.42
C LYS A 103 5.20 -16.21 9.47
N CYS A 104 4.30 -15.81 10.38
CA CYS A 104 4.67 -15.02 11.55
C CYS A 104 5.45 -15.93 12.51
N LEU A 105 6.65 -15.54 12.91
CA LEU A 105 7.50 -16.32 13.80
C LEU A 105 7.12 -16.13 15.28
N ARG A 106 6.42 -15.04 15.64
CA ARG A 106 5.89 -14.83 16.99
C ARG A 106 4.46 -15.34 17.11
N SER A 107 4.27 -16.44 17.83
CA SER A 107 3.00 -16.73 18.52
C SER A 107 2.96 -15.91 19.81
N ALA A 108 2.75 -14.59 19.72
CA ALA A 108 2.55 -13.78 20.90
C ALA A 108 1.06 -13.79 21.27
N ASN A 109 0.73 -14.42 22.39
CA ASN A 109 -0.56 -14.28 23.05
C ASN A 109 -0.90 -12.79 23.15
N ILE A 110 -1.95 -12.36 22.46
CA ILE A 110 -2.47 -10.99 22.54
C ILE A 110 -3.02 -10.83 23.95
N GLN A 111 -2.28 -10.20 24.86
CA GLN A 111 -2.89 -9.57 26.02
C GLN A 111 -3.53 -8.27 25.54
N GLU A 112 -4.86 -8.23 25.61
CA GLU A 112 -5.64 -7.01 25.52
C GLU A 112 -5.05 -5.95 26.47
N ALA A 113 -4.63 -4.82 25.92
CA ALA A 113 -4.50 -3.60 26.70
C ALA A 113 -5.69 -2.71 26.37
N CYS A 114 -6.78 -2.92 27.11
CA CYS A 114 -7.88 -1.99 27.21
C CYS A 114 -7.38 -0.71 27.93
N GLY A 115 -7.52 0.44 27.26
CA GLY A 115 -7.72 1.76 27.87
C GLY A 115 -6.60 2.39 28.70
N GLN A 116 -6.04 3.50 28.18
CA GLN A 116 -6.10 4.87 28.73
C GLN A 116 -4.85 5.69 28.36
N HIS A 117 -5.06 6.71 27.52
CA HIS A 117 -4.22 7.91 27.44
C HIS A 117 -4.36 8.71 28.75
N PRO A 118 -3.32 9.45 29.22
CA PRO A 118 -3.05 10.77 28.63
C PRO A 118 -1.57 11.13 28.42
N LEU A 119 -1.40 12.00 27.41
CA LEU A 119 -0.40 13.06 27.22
C LEU A 119 0.83 13.09 28.16
N ASN A 120 2.04 13.05 27.57
CA ASN A 120 3.11 14.01 27.83
C ASN A 120 4.25 13.91 26.79
N SER A 121 4.53 15.04 26.14
CA SER A 121 5.82 15.60 25.70
C SER A 121 7.00 14.65 25.41
N LEU A 122 7.50 14.68 24.16
CA LEU A 122 8.86 15.12 23.77
C LEU A 122 9.00 14.98 22.24
N LEU A 123 8.95 16.07 21.48
CA LEU A 123 10.11 16.68 20.81
C LEU A 123 11.37 15.79 20.74
N LEU A 124 11.69 15.33 19.53
CA LEU A 124 12.96 15.54 18.82
C LEU A 124 12.74 15.38 17.32
#